data_AF-A0A4V2LRC4-F1
#
_entry.id   AF-A0A4V2LRC4-F1
#
_cell.length_a   1.000
_cell.length_b   1.000
_cell.length_c   1.000
_cell.angle_alpha   90.00
_cell.angle_beta   90.00
_cell.angle_gamma   90.00
#
_symmetry.space_group_name_H-M   'P 1'
#
loop_
_entity.id
_entity.type
_entity.pdbx_description
1 polymer ?
#
loop_
_entity_poly.entity_id
_entity_poly.type
_entity_poly.pdbx_seq_one_letter_code
_entity_poly.pdbx_strand_id
1 'polypeptide(L)' 'MAYVCESLELIDGVQTCVMWVIQKDPLSFLSGLTAEQAQQLGILIMYACVTAFCYKLLGYFIKTFIK' A
#
# COMPACT_ATOMS: atom_id res chain seq x y z
N MET A 1 10.47 2.59 -15.52
CA MET A 1 9.31 3.48 -15.68
C MET A 1 8.31 2.78 -16.57
N ALA A 2 7.11 2.48 -16.06
CA ALA A 2 6.03 1.89 -16.84
C ALA A 2 4.99 2.97 -17.14
N TYR A 3 4.29 2.85 -18.27
CA TYR A 3 3.25 3.79 -18.69
C TYR A 3 1.95 3.02 -18.89
N VAL A 4 0.84 3.58 -18.39
CA VAL A 4 -0.50 3.02 -18.59
C VAL A 4 -1.32 3.98 -19.42
N CYS A 5 -2.22 3.42 -20.23
CA CYS A 5 -3.15 4.23 -21.01
C CYS A 5 -4.25 4.78 -20.11
N GLU A 6 -4.42 6.10 -20.07
CA GLU A 6 -5.49 6.76 -19.32
C GLU A 6 -6.74 6.97 -20.19
N SER A 7 -6.56 7.25 -21.49
CA SER A 7 -7.67 7.45 -22.43
C SER A 7 -7.46 6.68 -23.73
N LEU A 8 -8.47 5.88 -24.07
CA LEU A 8 -8.55 5.09 -25.30
C LEU A 8 -9.57 5.74 -26.22
N GLU A 9 -9.15 6.07 -27.44
CA GLU A 9 -10.04 6.54 -28.49
C GLU A 9 -10.08 5.54 -29.64
N LEU A 10 -11.21 5.51 -30.34
CA LEU A 10 -11.37 4.68 -31.52
C LEU A 10 -11.06 5.54 -32.75
N ILE A 11 -9.90 5.33 -33.35
CA ILE A 11 -9.45 6.04 -34.55
C ILE A 11 -9.41 5.02 -35.68
N ASP A 12 -10.16 5.25 -36.74
CA ASP A 12 -10.25 4.36 -37.91
C ASP A 12 -10.59 2.89 -37.56
N GLY A 13 -11.44 2.70 -36.55
CA GLY A 13 -11.85 1.37 -36.08
C GLY A 13 -10.80 0.64 -35.24
N VAL A 14 -9.65 1.27 -34.97
CA VAL A 14 -8.58 0.73 -34.11
C VAL A 14 -8.59 1.47 -32.78
N GLN A 15 -8.61 0.71 -31.69
CA GLN A 15 -8.54 1.27 -30.35
C GLN A 15 -7.11 1.74 -30.07
N THR A 16 -6.91 3.05 -30.04
CA THR A 16 -5.62 3.70 -29.89
C THR A 16 -5.56 4.45 -28.57
N CYS A 17 -4.45 4.32 -27.86
CA CYS A 17 -4.22 5.11 -26.66
C CYS A 17 -3.77 6.52 -27.02
N VAL A 18 -4.58 7.53 -26.69
CA VAL A 18 -4.28 8.94 -26.96
C VAL A 18 -3.61 9.64 -25.79
N MET A 19 -3.74 9.09 -24.57
CA MET A 19 -3.12 9.62 -23.36
C MET A 19 -2.41 8.53 -22.57
N TRP A 20 -1.08 8.65 -22.51
CA TRP A 20 -0.22 7.80 -21.70
C TRP A 20 0.18 8.55 -20.43
N VAL A 21 -0.10 7.94 -19.28
CA VAL A 21 0.35 8.45 -17.99
C VAL A 21 1.43 7.56 -17.41
N ILE A 22 2.37 8.18 -16.70
CA ILE A 22 3.38 7.44 -15.94
C ILE A 22 2.64 6.64 -14.89
N GLN A 23 2.88 5.33 -14.88
CA GLN A 23 2.43 4.47 -13.80
C GLN A 23 3.14 4.93 -12.52
N LYS A 24 2.40 5.62 -11.65
CA LYS A 24 2.90 6.00 -10.33
C LYS A 24 3.25 4.72 -9.59
N ASP A 25 4.49 4.58 -9.16
CA ASP A 25 4.86 3.47 -8.29
C ASP A 25 3.93 3.48 -7.07
N PRO A 26 3.44 2.32 -6.60
CA PRO A 26 2.57 2.29 -5.43
C PRO A 26 3.26 2.87 -4.18
N LEU A 27 4.59 3.00 -4.17
CA LEU A 27 5.36 3.69 -3.14
C LEU A 27 5.67 5.17 -3.46
N SER A 28 5.23 5.74 -4.59
CA SER A 28 5.53 7.12 -4.96
C SER A 28 4.90 8.15 -4.01
N PHE A 29 3.94 7.75 -3.17
CA PHE A 29 3.43 8.59 -2.08
C PHE A 29 4.46 8.76 -0.95
N LEU A 30 5.38 7.80 -0.78
CA LEU A 30 6.43 7.84 0.24
C LEU A 30 7.60 8.74 -0.15
N SER A 31 7.84 8.96 -1.45
CA SER A 31 8.93 9.82 -1.94
C SER A 31 8.68 11.32 -1.69
N GLY A 32 7.47 11.73 -1.34
CA GLY A 32 7.12 13.12 -0.98
C GLY A 32 6.92 13.34 0.52
N LEU A 33 7.17 12.32 1.35
CA LEU A 33 6.90 12.40 2.78
C LEU A 33 7.95 13.25 3.50
N THR A 34 7.52 14.21 4.32
CA THR A 34 8.42 14.90 5.24
C THR A 34 8.85 13.96 6.36
N ALA A 35 9.98 14.25 7.01
CA ALA A 35 10.48 13.42 8.12
C ALA A 35 9.45 13.24 9.25
N GLU A 36 8.65 14.28 9.50
CA GLU A 36 7.58 14.26 10.50
C GLU A 36 6.43 13.31 10.12
N GLN A 37 6.00 13.33 8.86
CA GLN A 37 4.97 12.42 8.35
C GLN A 37 5.45 10.97 8.36
N ALA A 38 6.73 10.73 8.07
CA ALA A 38 7.34 9.40 8.12
C ALA A 38 7.36 8.84 9.55
N GLN A 39 7.65 9.69 10.54
CA GLN A 39 7.63 9.30 11.95
C GLN A 39 6.22 8.92 12.41
N GLN A 40 5.20 9.67 12.02
CA GLN A 40 3.80 9.38 12.37
C GLN A 40 3.34 8.04 11.79
N LEU A 41 3.64 7.77 10.51
CA LEU A 41 3.37 6.47 9.90
C LEU A 41 4.12 5.32 10.58
N GLY A 42 5.39 5.55 10.93
CA GLY A 42 6.21 4.56 11.65
C GLY A 42 5.61 4.16 13.00
N ILE A 43 5.11 5.14 13.77
CA ILE A 43 4.46 4.87 15.07
C ILE A 43 3.17 4.08 14.89
N LEU A 44 2.34 4.43 13.90
CA LEU A 44 1.09 3.71 13.60
C LEU A 44 1.36 2.25 13.22
N ILE A 45 2.37 2.01 12.37
CA ILE A 45 2.78 0.67 11.97
C ILE A 45 3.30 -0.12 13.18
N MET A 46 4.12 0.51 14.02
CA MET A 46 4.64 -0.15 15.23
C MET A 46 3.50 -0.59 16.16
N TYR A 47 2.49 0.26 16.36
CA TYR A 47 1.33 -0.06 17.19
C TYR A 47 0.52 -1.24 16.62
N ALA A 48 0.31 -1.28 15.30
CA ALA A 48 -0.34 -2.40 14.63
C ALA A 48 0.44 -3.73 14.81
N CYS A 49 1.77 -3.68 14.71
CA CYS A 49 2.61 -4.85 14.93
C CYS A 49 2.56 -5.35 16.39
N VAL A 50 2.65 -4.43 17.36
CA VAL A 50 2.58 -4.74 18.79
C VAL A 50 1.23 -5.36 19.14
N THR A 51 0.13 -4.77 18.68
CA THR A 51 -1.22 -5.31 18.92
C THR A 51 -1.39 -6.71 18.32
N ALA A 52 -0.96 -6.93 17.07
CA ALA A 52 -1.00 -8.27 16.46
C ALA A 52 -0.17 -9.30 17.24
N PHE A 53 1.00 -8.89 17.74
CA PHE A 53 1.84 -9.74 18.59
C PHE A 53 1.17 -10.10 19.91
N CYS A 54 0.54 -9.13 20.59
CA CYS A 54 -0.22 -9.36 21.81
C CYS A 54 -1.38 -10.35 21.59
N TYR A 55 -2.13 -10.22 20.50
CA TYR A 55 -3.19 -11.18 20.17
C TYR A 55 -2.66 -12.58 19.89
N LYS A 56 -1.52 -12.69 19.22
CA LYS A 56 -0.87 -13.99 18.97
C LYS A 56 -0.43 -14.66 20.28
N LEU A 57 0.14 -13.89 21.20
CA LEU A 57 0.50 -14.39 22.53
C LEU A 57 -0.73 -14.80 23.33
N LEU A 58 -1.79 -13.99 23.36
CA LEU A 58 -3.06 -14.33 24.00
C LEU A 58 -3.65 -15.64 23.45
N GLY A 59 -3.69 -15.80 22.13
CA GLY A 59 -4.15 -17.02 21.49
C GLY A 59 -3.31 -18.24 21.85
N TYR A 60 -1.99 -18.08 22.01
CA TYR A 60 -1.10 -19.13 22.46
C TYR A 60 -1.34 -19.50 23.94
N PHE A 61 -1.49 -18.51 24.81
CA PHE A 61 -1.81 -18.73 26.23
C PHE A 61 -3.13 -19.46 26.42
N ILE A 62 -4.19 -19.03 25.74
CA ILE A 62 -5.51 -19.68 25.80
C ILE A 62 -5.40 -21.16 25.39
N LYS A 63 -4.71 -21.47 24.29
CA LYS A 63 -4.53 -22.85 23.82
C LYS A 63 -3.70 -23.72 24.76
N THR A 64 -2.81 -23.11 25.54
CA THR A 64 -1.86 -23.83 26.41
C THR A 64 -2.45 -24.09 27.80
N PHE A 65 -3.26 -23.17 28.32
CA PHE A 65 -3.78 -23.23 29.71
C PHE A 65 -5.28 -23.52 29.82
N ILE A 66 -6.08 -23.27 28.76
CA ILE A 66 -7.52 -23.55 28.73
C ILE A 66 -7.76 -24.77 27.85
N LYS A 67 -7.15 -25.90 28.22
CA LYS A 67 -7.34 -27.19 27.58
C LYS A 67 -7.56 -28.27 28.62
#